data_AF-A0A956G9Q8-F1
#
_entry.id   AF-A0A956G9Q8-F1
#
_cell.length_a   1.000
_cell.length_b   1.000
_cell.length_c   1.000
_cell.angle_alpha   90.00
_cell.angle_beta   90.00
_cell.angle_gamma   90.00
#
_symmetry.space_group_name_H-M   'P 1'
#
loop_
_entity.id
_entity.type
_entity.pdbx_description
1 polymer ?
#
loop_
_entity_poly.entity_id
_entity_poly.type
_entity_poly.pdbx_seq_one_letter_code
_entity_poly.pdbx_strand_id
1 'polypeptide(L)'
;MKVPREARITINHEFDSVEQFITEYVTNISRSGVFIRSKDPLPPGTRVNLKFTVIMDEIETIEGIGEVVRVSHDPPGMGVAFVELTHFSKQLIERLLTRTPL
;
A
#
# COMPACT_ATOMS: atom_id res chain seq x y z
N MET A 1 0.80 20.67 -16.30
CA MET A 1 2.06 20.21 -15.66
C MET A 1 1.76 18.89 -14.95
N LYS A 2 2.30 17.75 -15.39
CA LYS A 2 2.13 16.48 -14.65
C LYS A 2 3.06 16.53 -13.44
N VAL A 3 2.51 16.57 -12.24
CA VAL A 3 3.31 16.42 -11.01
C VAL A 3 4.00 15.05 -11.09
N PRO A 4 5.33 14.97 -10.88
CA PRO A 4 6.02 13.68 -10.84
C PRO A 4 5.37 12.79 -9.78
N ARG A 5 5.03 11.55 -10.14
CA ARG A 5 4.56 10.58 -9.15
C ARG A 5 5.70 10.30 -8.16
N GLU A 6 5.40 10.30 -6.87
CA GLU A 6 6.36 9.86 -5.85
C GLU A 6 6.87 8.45 -6.17
N ALA A 7 8.13 8.19 -5.79
CA ALA A 7 8.72 6.86 -5.88
C ALA A 7 7.86 5.86 -5.10
N ARG A 8 7.65 4.69 -5.71
CA ARG A 8 6.88 3.58 -5.15
C ARG A 8 7.74 2.34 -5.19
N ILE A 9 7.67 1.57 -4.10
CA ILE A 9 8.29 0.25 -4.02
C ILE A 9 7.17 -0.78 -4.06
N THR A 10 7.33 -1.76 -4.94
CA THR A 10 6.49 -2.95 -4.95
C THR A 10 6.86 -3.81 -3.74
N ILE A 11 5.86 -4.27 -3.02
CA ILE A 11 6.02 -5.19 -1.90
C ILE A 11 5.21 -6.45 -2.20
N ASN A 12 5.29 -7.46 -1.33
CA ASN A 12 4.34 -8.58 -1.35
C ASN A 12 4.42 -9.43 -2.64
N HIS A 13 5.62 -9.53 -3.23
CA HIS A 13 5.91 -10.28 -4.46
C HIS A 13 5.56 -11.77 -4.37
N GLU A 14 5.65 -12.34 -3.17
CA GLU A 14 5.30 -13.73 -2.87
C GLU A 14 3.84 -14.08 -3.20
N PHE A 15 2.96 -13.07 -3.22
CA PHE A 15 1.53 -13.27 -3.45
C PHE A 15 1.14 -13.29 -4.93
N ASP A 16 2.06 -12.97 -5.86
CA ASP A 16 1.77 -12.97 -7.30
C ASP A 16 1.25 -14.35 -7.77
N SER A 17 1.79 -15.44 -7.22
CA SER A 17 1.41 -16.81 -7.58
C SER A 17 0.04 -17.26 -7.04
N VAL A 18 -0.46 -16.59 -5.99
CA VAL A 18 -1.70 -16.95 -5.28
C VAL A 18 -2.76 -15.86 -5.35
N GLU A 19 -2.54 -14.84 -6.16
CA GLU A 19 -3.39 -13.67 -6.34
C GLU A 19 -4.87 -14.02 -6.58
N GLN A 20 -5.15 -15.11 -7.29
CA GLN A 20 -6.53 -15.54 -7.57
C GLN A 20 -7.32 -15.87 -6.29
N PHE A 21 -6.61 -16.29 -5.24
CA PHE A 21 -7.16 -16.72 -3.96
C PHE A 21 -7.18 -15.63 -2.89
N ILE A 22 -6.51 -14.50 -3.12
CA ILE A 22 -6.45 -13.38 -2.17
C ILE A 22 -7.48 -12.33 -2.57
N THR A 23 -8.33 -11.95 -1.62
CA THR A 23 -9.37 -10.94 -1.85
C THR A 23 -8.76 -9.54 -1.91
N GLU A 24 -7.86 -9.22 -0.98
CA GLU A 24 -7.22 -7.91 -0.88
C GLU A 24 -5.78 -8.00 -0.39
N TYR A 25 -4.87 -7.26 -1.03
CA TYR A 25 -3.50 -7.11 -0.56
C TYR A 25 -2.85 -5.83 -1.08
N VAL A 26 -1.85 -5.32 -0.34
CA VAL A 26 -1.08 -4.15 -0.77
C VAL A 26 -0.03 -4.58 -1.79
N THR A 27 0.00 -3.93 -2.95
CA THR A 27 0.94 -4.22 -4.04
C THR A 27 2.16 -3.29 -4.04
N ASN A 28 1.95 -2.01 -3.70
CA ASN A 28 3.01 -1.03 -3.66
C ASN A 28 2.73 0.02 -2.59
N ILE A 29 3.83 0.63 -2.13
CA ILE A 29 3.85 1.64 -1.09
C ILE A 29 4.73 2.83 -1.52
N SER A 30 4.30 4.02 -1.12
CA SER A 30 5.02 5.30 -1.22
C SER A 30 4.98 6.01 0.13
N ARG A 31 5.62 7.19 0.23
CA ARG A 31 5.56 8.02 1.44
C ARG A 31 4.13 8.43 1.78
N SER A 32 3.33 8.70 0.75
CA SER A 32 1.98 9.27 0.88
C SER A 32 0.85 8.25 0.85
N GLY A 33 1.10 6.99 0.52
CA GLY A 33 0.03 6.00 0.44
C GLY A 33 0.39 4.67 -0.20
N VAL A 34 -0.63 3.84 -0.39
CA VAL A 34 -0.56 2.49 -0.93
C VAL A 34 -1.51 2.27 -2.10
N PHE A 35 -1.24 1.23 -2.88
CA PHE A 35 -2.26 0.63 -3.74
C PHE A 35 -2.66 -0.74 -3.20
N ILE A 36 -3.95 -0.90 -2.90
CA ILE A 36 -4.56 -2.14 -2.44
C ILE A 36 -5.26 -2.76 -3.65
N ARG A 37 -4.80 -3.93 -4.09
CA ARG A 37 -5.57 -4.74 -5.04
C ARG A 37 -6.80 -5.26 -4.29
N SER A 38 -7.97 -5.12 -4.88
CA SER A 38 -9.23 -5.59 -4.30
C SER A 38 -10.23 -5.92 -5.41
N LYS A 39 -11.00 -6.98 -5.22
CA LYS A 39 -12.11 -7.36 -6.12
C LYS A 39 -13.34 -6.46 -5.93
N ASP A 40 -13.47 -5.81 -4.77
CA ASP A 40 -14.58 -4.92 -4.42
C ASP A 40 -14.04 -3.62 -3.81
N PRO A 41 -13.42 -2.75 -4.64
CA PRO A 41 -12.77 -1.55 -4.14
C PRO A 41 -13.79 -0.55 -3.58
N LEU A 42 -13.47 0.01 -2.41
CA LEU A 42 -14.29 1.03 -1.77
C LEU A 42 -14.29 2.35 -2.57
N PRO A 43 -15.37 3.15 -2.51
CA PRO A 43 -15.46 4.40 -3.25
C PRO A 43 -14.50 5.47 -2.70
N PRO A 44 -14.06 6.44 -3.54
CA PRO A 44 -13.25 7.56 -3.09
C PRO A 44 -13.91 8.36 -1.95
N GLY A 45 -13.10 8.87 -1.01
CA GLY A 45 -13.54 9.53 0.22
C GLY A 45 -13.78 8.57 1.40
N THR A 46 -13.77 7.26 1.15
CA THR A 46 -13.94 6.27 2.23
C THR A 46 -12.70 6.24 3.13
N ARG A 47 -12.89 6.41 4.45
CA ARG A 47 -11.84 6.20 5.45
C ARG A 47 -11.76 4.75 5.87
N VAL A 48 -10.54 4.22 5.90
CA VAL A 48 -10.26 2.82 6.24
C VAL A 48 -9.20 2.74 7.33
N ASN A 49 -9.34 1.76 8.22
CA ASN A 49 -8.25 1.36 9.10
C ASN A 49 -7.28 0.50 8.31
N LEU A 50 -6.04 0.95 8.22
CA LEU A 50 -4.96 0.22 7.58
C LEU A 50 -4.28 -0.65 8.63
N LYS A 51 -4.18 -1.95 8.33
CA LYS A 51 -3.35 -2.91 9.06
C LYS A 51 -2.89 -3.99 8.08
N PHE A 52 -1.64 -3.93 7.68
CA PHE A 52 -1.07 -4.91 6.76
C PHE A 52 0.40 -5.17 7.09
N THR A 53 0.86 -6.37 6.76
CA THR A 53 2.24 -6.79 6.98
C THR A 53 3.07 -6.57 5.73
N VAL A 54 4.35 -6.29 5.93
CA VAL A 54 5.38 -6.26 4.88
C VAL A 54 6.47 -7.23 5.28
N ILE A 55 6.88 -8.09 4.35
CA ILE A 55 7.97 -9.05 4.59
C ILE A 55 9.28 -8.43 4.09
N MET A 56 10.23 -8.26 5.00
CA MET A 56 11.60 -7.84 4.68
C MET A 56 12.58 -8.90 5.20
N ASP A 57 13.45 -8.56 6.15
CA ASP A 57 14.24 -9.56 6.90
C ASP A 57 13.38 -10.22 8.00
N GLU A 58 12.43 -9.45 8.53
CA GLU A 58 11.42 -9.87 9.49
C GLU A 58 10.02 -9.46 8.98
N ILE A 59 8.97 -10.03 9.57
CA ILE A 59 7.59 -9.65 9.29
C ILE A 59 7.25 -8.42 10.13
N GLU A 60 6.96 -7.32 9.46
CA GLU A 60 6.69 -6.02 10.08
C GLU A 60 5.28 -5.54 9.75
N THR A 61 4.63 -4.80 10.67
CA THR A 61 3.24 -4.34 10.48
C THR A 61 3.15 -2.83 10.29
N ILE A 62 2.42 -2.41 9.26
CA ILE A 62 2.02 -1.02 9.02
C ILE A 62 0.57 -0.82 9.48
N GLU A 63 0.37 0.18 10.33
CA GLU A 63 -0.94 0.50 10.92
C GLU A 63 -1.24 2.01 10.84
N GLY A 64 -2.51 2.34 10.62
CA GLY A 64 -3.00 3.72 10.65
C GLY A 64 -4.38 3.90 10.01
N ILE A 65 -4.65 5.12 9.56
CA ILE A 65 -5.89 5.52 8.88
C ILE A 65 -5.53 5.95 7.46
N GLY A 66 -6.26 5.43 6.49
CA GLY A 66 -6.16 5.83 5.09
C GLY A 66 -7.47 6.36 4.55
N GLU A 67 -7.41 7.09 3.44
CA GLU A 67 -8.56 7.53 2.66
C GLU A 67 -8.42 7.06 1.22
N VAL A 68 -9.48 6.45 0.69
CA VAL A 68 -9.51 6.05 -0.72
C VAL A 68 -9.53 7.30 -1.59
N VAL A 69 -8.53 7.48 -2.45
CA VAL A 69 -8.43 8.64 -3.35
C VAL A 69 -8.74 8.31 -4.80
N ARG A 70 -8.72 7.02 -5.16
CA ARG A 70 -9.08 6.55 -6.50
C ARG A 70 -9.39 5.06 -6.52
N VAL A 71 -10.23 4.66 -7.46
CA VAL A 71 -10.45 3.26 -7.84
C VAL A 71 -9.75 2.98 -9.17
N SER A 72 -9.28 1.75 -9.36
CA SER A 72 -8.66 1.24 -10.57
C SER A 72 -9.40 -0.02 -11.01
N HIS A 73 -9.59 -0.18 -12.32
CA HIS A 73 -10.21 -1.37 -12.89
C HIS A 73 -9.17 -2.36 -13.44
N ASP A 74 -7.97 -1.87 -13.76
CA ASP A 74 -6.86 -2.68 -14.27
C ASP A 74 -5.50 -2.16 -13.75
N PRO A 75 -4.85 -2.87 -12.79
CA PRO A 75 -5.42 -3.96 -12.01
C PRO A 75 -6.59 -3.46 -11.12
N PRO A 76 -7.56 -4.34 -10.79
CA PRO A 76 -8.70 -3.97 -9.95
C PRO A 76 -8.23 -3.66 -8.53
N GLY A 77 -8.66 -2.52 -7.98
CA GLY A 77 -8.30 -2.12 -6.62
C GLY A 77 -8.47 -0.63 -6.37
N MET A 78 -7.79 -0.14 -5.33
CA MET A 78 -7.91 1.23 -4.87
C MET A 78 -6.58 1.82 -4.45
N GLY A 79 -6.38 3.10 -4.77
CA GLY A 79 -5.32 3.91 -4.21
C GLY A 79 -5.78 4.52 -2.90
N VAL A 80 -5.03 4.30 -1.83
CA VAL A 80 -5.34 4.82 -0.50
C VAL A 80 -4.22 5.75 -0.05
N ALA A 81 -4.56 7.01 0.21
CA ALA A 81 -3.65 7.98 0.80
C ALA A 81 -3.61 7.80 2.31
N PHE A 82 -2.43 7.94 2.92
CA PHE A 82 -2.30 7.93 4.37
C PHE A 82 -2.84 9.22 4.96
N VAL A 83 -3.77 9.09 5.91
CA VAL A 83 -4.28 10.20 6.71
C VAL A 83 -3.49 10.29 8.01
N GLU A 84 -3.31 9.14 8.66
CA GLU A 84 -2.53 9.00 9.89
C GLU A 84 -1.85 7.65 9.88
N LEU A 85 -0.65 7.60 10.46
CA LEU A 85 0.10 6.37 10.65
C LEU A 85 0.72 6.41 12.05
N THR A 86 0.88 5.23 12.65
CA THR A 86 1.66 5.14 13.88
C THR A 86 3.10 5.64 13.67
N HIS A 87 3.75 6.09 14.73
CA HIS A 87 5.14 6.56 14.64
C HIS A 87 6.06 5.48 14.08
N PHE A 88 5.89 4.24 14.56
CA PHE A 88 6.63 3.08 14.08
C PHE A 88 6.41 2.83 12.59
N SER A 89 5.16 2.82 12.13
CA SER A 89 4.84 2.59 10.72
C SER A 89 5.39 3.68 9.80
N LYS A 90 5.40 4.94 10.24
CA LYS A 90 6.07 6.04 9.50
C LYS A 90 7.56 5.75 9.33
N GLN A 91 8.26 5.39 10.41
CA GLN A 91 9.69 5.06 10.34
C GLN A 91 9.96 3.83 9.47
N LEU A 92 9.11 2.80 9.54
CA LEU A 92 9.23 1.62 8.72
C LEU A 92 9.10 1.94 7.22
N ILE A 93 8.15 2.79 6.83
CA ILE A 93 8.00 3.26 5.44
C ILE A 93 9.25 4.02 4.98
N GLU A 94 9.80 4.88 5.83
CA GLU A 94 11.05 5.58 5.52
C GLU A 94 12.19 4.59 5.26
N ARG A 95 12.37 3.58 6.13
CA ARG A 95 13.37 2.53 5.95
C ARG A 95 13.15 1.75 4.65
N LEU A 96 11.91 1.34 4.37
CA LEU A 96 11.51 0.66 3.14
C LEU A 96 11.95 1.44 1.91
N LEU A 97 11.68 2.75 1.88
CA LEU A 97 11.96 3.61 0.73
C LEU A 97 13.44 3.96 0.54
N THR A 98 14.25 3.84 1.58
CA THR A 98 15.71 4.06 1.51
C THR A 98 16.51 2.82 1.13
N ARG A 99 15.88 1.63 1.18
CA ARG A 99 16.51 0.42 0.67
C ARG A 99 16.56 0.49 -0.85
N THR A 100 17.76 0.77 -1.38
CA THR A 100 18.08 0.55 -2.79
C THR A 100 17.71 -0.88 -3.14
N PRO A 101 16.97 -1.14 -4.23
CA PRO A 101 16.78 -2.51 -4.70
C PRO A 101 18.16 -3.13 -4.93
N LEU A 102 18.41 -4.30 -4.36
CA LEU A 102 19.53 -5.14 -4.78
C LEU A 102 19.32 -5.61 -6.22
#